data_AF-A0A1G2BKL1-F1
#
_entry.id   AF-A0A1G2BKL1-F1
#
_cell.length_a   1.000
_cell.length_b   1.000
_cell.length_c   1.000
_cell.angle_alpha   90.00
_cell.angle_beta   90.00
_cell.angle_gamma   90.00
#
_symmetry.space_group_name_H-M   'P 1'
#
loop_
_entity.id
_entity.type
_entity.pdbx_description
1 polymer ?
#
loop_
_entity_poly.entity_id
_entity_poly.type
_entity_poly.pdbx_seq_one_letter_code
_entity_poly.pdbx_strand_id
1 'polypeptide(L)'
;MLSSIQRIRLYGVIVTAFVLLSGLLMNLSAHAKYADIVTLNEVRSFANAAEWYKQDIWQYPAGDRIDLRNAFVLSERGFANGQTVYYSGNIPSNRAVIYRSDGTGYTISFTLRQAWPGEKLPSRKCIMSTFTKLTCADDEKEKQGT
;
A
#
# COMPACT_ATOMS: atom_id res chain seq x y z
N MET A 1 21.77 -49.53 -4.36
CA MET A 1 20.97 -49.16 -5.55
C MET A 1 19.51 -49.16 -5.16
N LEU A 2 18.76 -48.07 -5.41
CA LEU A 2 17.31 -48.02 -5.17
C LEU A 2 16.57 -48.95 -6.14
N SER A 3 15.62 -49.73 -5.61
CA SER A 3 14.74 -50.58 -6.45
C SER A 3 13.83 -49.71 -7.32
N SER A 4 13.34 -50.24 -8.44
CA SER A 4 12.45 -49.49 -9.36
C SER A 4 11.22 -48.92 -8.64
N ILE A 5 10.67 -49.63 -7.65
CA ILE A 5 9.52 -49.18 -6.86
C ILE A 5 9.92 -47.99 -5.96
N GLN A 6 11.10 -48.01 -5.36
CA GLN A 6 11.59 -46.89 -4.55
C GLN A 6 11.87 -45.65 -5.39
N ARG A 7 12.36 -45.82 -6.64
CA ARG A 7 12.55 -44.71 -7.58
C ARG A 7 11.23 -44.07 -7.98
N ILE A 8 10.21 -44.86 -8.30
CA ILE A 8 8.87 -44.35 -8.66
C ILE A 8 8.25 -43.56 -7.49
N ARG A 9 8.36 -44.08 -6.25
CA ARG A 9 7.89 -43.37 -5.05
C ARG A 9 8.65 -42.05 -4.84
N LEU A 10 9.96 -42.05 -5.02
CA LEU A 10 10.79 -40.84 -4.91
C LEU A 10 10.39 -39.79 -5.95
N TYR A 11 10.21 -40.18 -7.22
CA TYR A 11 9.75 -39.27 -8.28
C TYR A 11 8.35 -38.73 -7.99
N GLY A 12 7.44 -39.57 -7.50
CA GLY A 12 6.11 -39.13 -7.07
C GLY A 12 6.19 -38.04 -6.00
N VAL A 13 7.00 -38.24 -4.96
CA VAL A 13 7.20 -37.25 -3.88
C VAL A 13 7.79 -35.95 -4.43
N ILE A 14 8.80 -36.02 -5.30
CA ILE A 14 9.44 -34.83 -5.90
C ILE A 14 8.44 -34.03 -6.71
N VAL A 15 7.64 -34.69 -7.57
CA VAL A 15 6.64 -34.01 -8.39
C VAL A 15 5.56 -33.37 -7.51
N THR A 16 5.04 -34.08 -6.51
CA THR A 16 4.06 -33.51 -5.58
C THR A 16 4.64 -32.32 -4.82
N ALA A 17 5.87 -32.41 -4.32
CA ALA A 17 6.54 -31.30 -3.64
C ALA A 17 6.70 -30.08 -4.55
N PHE A 18 7.07 -30.28 -5.82
CA PHE A 18 7.22 -29.20 -6.79
C PHE A 18 5.88 -28.51 -7.11
N VAL A 19 4.80 -29.28 -7.26
CA VAL A 19 3.44 -28.75 -7.49
C VAL A 19 2.98 -27.94 -6.28
N LEU A 20 3.17 -28.45 -5.07
CA LEU A 20 2.81 -27.73 -3.84
C LEU A 20 3.61 -26.44 -3.67
N LEU A 21 4.93 -26.49 -3.93
CA LEU A 21 5.80 -25.32 -3.82
C LEU A 21 5.44 -24.23 -4.84
N SER A 22 5.22 -24.62 -6.10
CA SER A 22 4.81 -23.67 -7.14
C SER A 22 3.44 -23.05 -6.85
N GLY A 23 2.46 -23.85 -6.42
CA GLY A 23 1.16 -23.35 -5.98
C GLY A 23 1.26 -22.37 -4.81
N LEU A 24 2.08 -22.67 -3.80
CA LEU A 24 2.33 -21.78 -2.67
C LEU A 24 2.94 -20.45 -3.10
N LEU A 25 3.97 -20.48 -3.95
CA LEU A 25 4.64 -19.27 -4.45
C LEU A 25 3.69 -18.38 -5.26
N MET A 26 2.86 -18.99 -6.11
CA MET A 26 1.83 -18.26 -6.87
C MET A 26 0.83 -17.59 -5.94
N ASN A 27 0.34 -18.31 -4.92
CA ASN A 27 -0.64 -17.78 -3.97
C ASN A 27 -0.07 -16.62 -3.13
N LEU A 28 1.18 -16.76 -2.65
CA LEU A 28 1.88 -15.68 -1.95
C LEU A 28 2.02 -14.43 -2.82
N SER A 29 2.35 -14.60 -4.11
CA SER A 29 2.47 -13.47 -5.05
C SER A 29 1.13 -12.79 -5.31
N ALA A 30 0.04 -13.57 -5.42
CA ALA A 30 -1.31 -13.05 -5.64
C ALA A 30 -1.80 -12.26 -4.42
N HIS A 31 -1.59 -12.78 -3.20
CA HIS A 31 -1.91 -12.09 -1.97
C HIS A 31 -1.13 -10.78 -1.81
N ALA A 32 0.16 -10.77 -2.16
CA ALA A 32 0.97 -9.55 -2.11
C ALA A 32 0.43 -8.46 -3.06
N LYS A 33 0.08 -8.83 -4.30
CA LYS A 33 -0.53 -7.90 -5.27
C LYS A 33 -1.88 -7.39 -4.80
N TYR A 34 -2.72 -8.27 -4.28
CA TYR A 34 -4.03 -7.89 -3.74
C TYR A 34 -3.90 -6.85 -2.62
N ALA A 35 -3.02 -7.10 -1.65
CA ALA A 35 -2.82 -6.17 -0.55
C ALA A 35 -2.24 -4.80 -1.00
N ASP A 36 -1.40 -4.79 -2.04
CA ASP A 36 -0.91 -3.55 -2.65
C ASP A 36 -2.05 -2.79 -3.37
N ILE A 37 -2.96 -3.48 -4.08
CA ILE A 37 -4.18 -2.89 -4.67
C ILE A 37 -5.04 -2.25 -3.58
N VAL A 38 -5.30 -2.98 -2.50
CA VAL A 38 -6.13 -2.48 -1.39
C VAL A 38 -5.49 -1.24 -0.77
N THR A 39 -4.19 -1.26 -0.50
CA THR A 39 -3.46 -0.09 0.03
C THR A 39 -3.62 1.13 -0.89
N LEU A 40 -3.44 0.95 -2.20
CA LEU A 40 -3.56 2.03 -3.18
C LEU A 40 -4.98 2.60 -3.22
N ASN A 41 -5.99 1.73 -3.22
CA ASN A 41 -7.40 2.14 -3.23
C ASN A 41 -7.77 2.91 -1.96
N GLU A 42 -7.33 2.45 -0.79
CA GLU A 42 -7.58 3.13 0.48
C GLU A 42 -6.86 4.48 0.56
N VAL A 43 -5.60 4.56 0.10
CA VAL A 43 -4.88 5.85 0.00
C VAL A 43 -5.62 6.81 -0.93
N ARG A 44 -6.13 6.33 -2.07
CA ARG A 44 -6.91 7.15 -3.00
C ARG A 44 -8.25 7.60 -2.40
N SER A 45 -8.92 6.71 -1.67
CA SER A 45 -10.16 7.01 -0.96
C SER A 45 -9.94 8.12 0.07
N PHE A 46 -8.88 8.00 0.88
CA PHE A 46 -8.49 9.03 1.84
C PHE A 46 -8.10 10.34 1.15
N ALA A 47 -7.32 10.29 0.06
CA ALA A 47 -6.94 11.48 -0.70
C ALA A 47 -8.15 12.23 -1.23
N ASN A 48 -9.13 11.53 -1.80
CA ASN A 48 -10.40 12.12 -2.22
C ASN A 48 -11.12 12.78 -1.02
N ALA A 49 -11.20 12.10 0.12
CA ALA A 49 -11.81 12.66 1.33
C ALA A 49 -11.09 13.92 1.83
N ALA A 50 -9.77 13.99 1.71
CA ALA A 50 -9.01 15.20 2.03
C ALA A 50 -9.34 16.37 1.08
N GLU A 51 -9.62 16.11 -0.19
CA GLU A 51 -10.11 17.12 -1.13
C GLU A 51 -11.51 17.63 -0.74
N TRP A 52 -12.43 16.71 -0.37
CA TRP A 52 -13.76 17.09 0.13
C TRP A 52 -13.68 17.92 1.42
N TYR A 53 -12.84 17.50 2.37
CA TYR A 53 -12.57 18.25 3.60
C TYR A 53 -12.12 19.68 3.30
N LYS A 54 -11.21 19.86 2.33
CA LYS A 54 -10.76 21.21 1.94
C LYS A 54 -11.87 22.06 1.34
N GLN A 55 -12.79 21.47 0.58
CA GLN A 55 -13.91 22.24 0.01
C GLN A 55 -14.80 22.85 1.11
N ASP A 56 -14.98 22.15 2.23
CA ASP A 56 -15.82 22.61 3.34
C ASP A 56 -15.06 23.48 4.33
N ILE A 57 -13.83 23.10 4.70
CA ILE A 57 -13.04 23.72 5.78
C ILE A 57 -12.02 24.74 5.24
N TRP A 58 -11.90 24.88 3.92
CA TRP A 58 -11.00 25.80 3.22
C TRP A 58 -9.49 25.57 3.40
N GLN A 59 -9.12 24.54 4.16
CA GLN A 59 -7.74 24.12 4.40
C GLN A 59 -7.67 22.59 4.50
N TYR A 60 -6.49 22.01 4.31
CA TYR A 60 -6.24 20.60 4.62
C TYR A 60 -6.04 20.40 6.13
N PRO A 61 -6.29 19.19 6.67
CA PRO A 61 -6.06 18.92 8.09
C PRO A 61 -4.56 18.95 8.37
N ALA A 62 -4.08 19.94 9.13
CA ALA A 62 -2.66 20.10 9.40
C ALA A 62 -2.09 18.91 10.20
N GLY A 63 -0.85 18.52 9.89
CA GLY A 63 -0.15 17.48 10.63
C GLY A 63 1.21 17.15 10.02
N ASP A 64 2.25 17.15 10.85
CA ASP A 64 3.63 16.95 10.38
C ASP A 64 3.96 15.48 10.05
N ARG A 65 3.27 14.54 10.70
CA ARG A 65 3.44 13.10 10.49
C ARG A 65 2.32 12.29 11.13
N ILE A 66 1.35 11.83 10.33
CA ILE A 66 0.23 11.00 10.79
C ILE A 66 0.31 9.64 10.08
N ASP A 67 0.37 8.55 10.84
CA ASP A 67 0.38 7.20 10.28
C ASP A 67 -1.07 6.72 10.08
N LEU A 68 -1.49 6.63 8.81
CA LEU A 68 -2.82 6.25 8.37
C LEU A 68 -3.08 4.73 8.45
N ARG A 69 -2.11 3.94 8.92
CA ARG A 69 -2.35 2.49 9.10
C ARG A 69 -3.27 2.16 10.26
N ASN A 70 -3.27 3.00 11.28
CA ASN A 70 -4.13 2.80 12.45
C ASN A 70 -5.55 3.23 12.10
N ALA A 71 -6.55 2.80 12.86
CA ALA A 71 -7.90 3.32 12.67
C ALA A 71 -7.90 4.84 12.96
N PHE A 72 -8.34 5.63 11.99
CA PHE A 72 -8.44 7.08 12.12
C PHE A 72 -9.76 7.58 11.54
N VAL A 73 -10.18 8.74 12.04
CA VAL A 73 -11.34 9.47 11.56
C VAL A 73 -10.86 10.85 11.12
N LEU A 74 -11.19 11.22 9.89
CA LEU A 74 -11.11 12.59 9.41
C LEU A 74 -12.52 13.17 9.47
N SER A 75 -12.75 14.10 10.39
CA SER A 75 -13.99 14.85 10.54
C SER A 75 -13.76 16.34 10.30
N GLU A 76 -14.78 17.18 10.45
CA GLU A 76 -14.68 18.64 10.39
C GLU A 76 -13.67 19.24 11.40
N ARG A 77 -13.29 18.46 12.42
CA ARG A 77 -12.30 18.84 13.43
C ARG A 77 -10.89 18.33 13.10
N GLY A 78 -10.65 17.85 11.88
CA GLY A 78 -9.40 17.20 11.48
C GLY A 78 -9.37 15.74 11.91
N PHE A 79 -8.22 15.26 12.40
CA PHE A 79 -8.02 13.87 12.83
C PHE A 79 -8.60 13.56 14.22
N ALA A 80 -9.86 13.90 14.42
CA ALA A 80 -10.61 13.72 15.65
C ALA A 80 -12.06 13.34 15.35
N ASN A 81 -12.80 12.88 16.36
CA ASN A 81 -14.23 12.63 16.22
C ASN A 81 -15.02 13.95 16.12
N GLY A 82 -15.95 13.99 15.16
CA GLY A 82 -16.80 15.13 14.86
C GLY A 82 -18.19 14.69 14.40
N GLN A 83 -19.04 15.66 14.06
CA GLN A 83 -20.39 15.39 13.57
C GLN A 83 -20.38 15.01 12.08
N THR A 84 -19.50 15.62 11.29
CA THR A 84 -19.36 15.38 9.85
C THR A 84 -18.08 14.60 9.59
N VAL A 85 -18.22 13.34 9.19
CA VAL A 85 -17.08 12.46 8.90
C VAL A 85 -16.83 12.41 7.40
N TYR A 86 -15.62 12.79 6.98
CA TYR A 86 -15.16 12.73 5.59
C TYR A 86 -14.53 11.38 5.27
N TYR A 87 -13.82 10.79 6.24
CA TYR A 87 -13.23 9.47 6.12
C TYR A 87 -13.19 8.79 7.49
N SER A 88 -13.47 7.49 7.51
CA SER A 88 -13.27 6.65 8.68
C SER A 88 -12.80 5.29 8.21
N GLY A 89 -11.65 4.85 8.72
CA GLY A 89 -11.09 3.57 8.32
C GLY A 89 -9.65 3.42 8.76
N ASN A 90 -9.02 2.40 8.21
CA ASN A 90 -7.61 2.13 8.38
C ASN A 90 -7.04 1.68 7.04
N ILE A 91 -5.81 2.09 6.73
CA ILE A 91 -5.16 1.69 5.48
C ILE A 91 -4.37 0.41 5.76
N PRO A 92 -4.81 -0.77 5.26
CA PRO A 92 -4.19 -2.04 5.60
C PRO A 92 -2.87 -2.19 4.86
N SER A 93 -1.78 -1.79 5.53
CA SER A 93 -0.42 -1.90 5.01
C SER A 93 0.53 -2.39 6.10
N ASN A 94 1.45 -3.28 5.74
CA ASN A 94 2.53 -3.70 6.63
C ASN A 94 3.66 -2.65 6.72
N ARG A 95 3.66 -1.64 5.84
CA ARG A 95 4.62 -0.52 5.81
C ARG A 95 3.91 0.80 6.10
N ALA A 96 4.61 1.73 6.74
CA ALA A 96 4.06 3.03 7.13
C ALA A 96 3.37 3.75 5.96
N VAL A 97 2.19 4.31 6.23
CA VAL A 97 1.44 5.17 5.31
C VAL A 97 1.35 6.53 5.97
N ILE A 98 2.23 7.44 5.58
CA ILE A 98 2.45 8.70 6.30
C ILE A 98 1.77 9.85 5.58
N TYR A 99 0.81 10.46 6.24
CA TYR A 99 0.23 11.73 5.86
C TYR A 99 1.03 12.90 6.44
N ARG A 100 1.22 13.94 5.63
CA ARG A 100 1.76 15.24 6.02
C ARG A 100 1.00 16.37 5.33
N SER A 101 0.71 17.45 6.05
CA SER A 101 0.11 18.65 5.48
C SER A 101 0.49 19.91 6.27
N ASP A 102 0.72 20.98 5.53
CA ASP A 102 0.93 22.34 6.02
C ASP A 102 -0.38 23.18 6.01
N GLY A 103 -1.52 22.55 5.73
CA GLY A 103 -2.83 23.20 5.58
C GLY A 103 -3.12 23.71 4.16
N THR A 104 -2.11 23.93 3.32
CA THR A 104 -2.27 24.41 1.93
C THR A 104 -2.15 23.29 0.90
N GLY A 105 -1.32 22.29 1.20
CA GLY A 105 -1.16 21.06 0.45
C GLY A 105 -1.00 19.85 1.37
N TYR A 106 -1.08 18.65 0.81
CA TYR A 106 -0.76 17.42 1.54
C TYR A 106 0.06 16.45 0.70
N THR A 107 0.72 15.54 1.41
CA THR A 107 1.39 14.37 0.84
C THR A 107 1.07 13.13 1.67
N ILE A 108 0.80 12.02 1.00
CA ILE A 108 0.65 10.69 1.60
C ILE A 108 1.75 9.81 1.01
N SER A 109 2.72 9.44 1.83
CA SER A 109 3.84 8.57 1.44
C SER A 109 3.58 7.13 1.87
N PHE A 110 3.68 6.18 0.95
CA PHE A 110 3.50 4.75 1.19
C PHE A 110 4.42 3.94 0.27
N THR A 111 4.57 2.64 0.52
CA THR A 111 5.46 1.79 -0.29
C THR A 111 4.72 0.56 -0.79
N LEU A 112 4.78 0.32 -2.09
CA LEU A 112 4.27 -0.89 -2.72
C LEU A 112 5.37 -1.96 -2.74
N ARG A 113 5.00 -3.22 -2.54
CA ARG A 113 5.96 -4.34 -2.38
C ARG A 113 6.24 -5.05 -3.68
N GLN A 114 5.24 -5.20 -4.53
CA GLN A 114 5.34 -5.95 -5.77
C GLN A 114 5.74 -5.04 -6.92
N ALA A 115 6.45 -5.63 -7.89
CA ALA A 115 6.65 -4.98 -9.16
C ALA A 115 5.37 -5.13 -10.00
N TRP A 116 4.85 -4.04 -10.56
CA TRP A 116 3.63 -4.06 -11.36
C TRP A 116 3.98 -4.13 -12.85
N PRO A 117 3.81 -5.29 -13.50
CA PRO A 117 4.36 -5.56 -14.83
C PRO A 117 3.73 -4.73 -15.95
N GLY A 118 2.58 -4.08 -15.72
CA GLY A 118 1.99 -3.12 -16.66
C GLY A 118 2.70 -1.75 -16.68
N GLU A 119 3.37 -1.38 -15.60
CA GLU A 119 3.99 -0.06 -15.44
C GLU A 119 5.52 -0.12 -15.23
N LYS A 120 6.13 -1.32 -15.28
CA LYS A 120 7.57 -1.55 -15.03
C LYS A 120 8.08 -0.91 -13.71
N LEU A 121 7.22 -0.85 -12.70
CA LEU A 121 7.56 -0.31 -11.39
C LEU A 121 8.13 -1.46 -10.54
N PRO A 122 9.39 -1.45 -10.04
CA PRO A 122 9.84 -2.31 -8.93
C PRO A 122 9.12 -1.93 -7.61
N SER A 123 9.50 -2.54 -6.47
CA SER A 123 8.99 -2.09 -5.16
C SER A 123 9.33 -0.62 -4.96
N ARG A 124 8.32 0.26 -4.98
CA ARG A 124 8.51 1.72 -5.06
C ARG A 124 7.84 2.45 -3.91
N LYS A 125 8.49 3.53 -3.46
CA LYS A 125 7.88 4.54 -2.62
C LYS A 125 6.98 5.40 -3.51
N CYS A 126 5.71 5.39 -3.16
CA CYS A 126 4.66 6.15 -3.79
C CYS A 126 4.28 7.34 -2.92
N ILE A 127 4.05 8.47 -3.58
CA ILE A 127 3.61 9.71 -2.98
C ILE A 127 2.32 10.10 -3.68
N MET A 128 1.22 10.12 -2.92
CA MET A 128 -0.01 10.77 -3.33
C MET A 128 0.04 12.21 -2.82
N SER A 129 -0.22 13.18 -3.70
CA SER A 129 -0.20 14.60 -3.37
C SER A 129 -1.54 15.25 -3.71
N THR A 130 -1.69 16.50 -3.30
CA THR A 130 -2.82 17.38 -3.60
C THR A 130 -3.35 17.20 -5.03
N PHE A 131 -4.68 17.29 -5.20
CA PHE A 131 -5.37 16.97 -6.45
C PHE A 131 -5.25 15.49 -6.84
N THR A 132 -5.02 14.62 -5.87
CA THR A 132 -4.95 13.16 -6.06
C THR A 132 -3.89 12.73 -7.09
N LYS A 133 -2.78 13.48 -7.15
CA LYS A 133 -1.66 13.18 -8.05
C LYS A 133 -0.75 12.13 -7.42
N LEU A 134 -0.71 10.96 -8.04
CA LEU A 134 0.14 9.84 -7.63
C LEU A 134 1.47 9.87 -8.38
N THR A 135 2.58 9.72 -7.67
CA THR A 135 3.92 9.55 -8.25
C THR A 135 4.64 8.45 -7.48
N CYS A 136 5.18 7.45 -8.20
CA CYS A 136 5.95 6.36 -7.61
C CYS A 136 7.37 6.35 -8.18
N ALA A 137 8.37 6.53 -7.32
CA ALA A 137 9.79 6.57 -7.70
C ALA A 137 10.57 5.42 -7.03
N ASP A 138 11.70 5.06 -7.65
CA ASP A 138 12.65 4.11 -7.07
C ASP A 138 13.27 4.72 -5.79
N ASP A 139 13.21 3.98 -4.68
CA ASP A 139 13.72 4.39 -3.35
C ASP A 139 15.22 4.79 -3.36
N GLU A 140 15.96 4.48 -4.43
CA GLU A 140 17.39 4.79 -4.57
C GLU A 140 17.71 6.25 -4.91
N LYS A 141 16.75 7.06 -5.38
CA LYS A 141 17.03 8.46 -5.78
C LYS A 141 16.94 9.50 -4.66
N GLU A 142 16.53 9.12 -3.44
CA GLU A 142 16.48 10.05 -2.30
C GLU A 142 17.84 10.17 -1.57
N LYS A 143 18.84 9.34 -1.90
CA LYS A 143 20.19 9.38 -1.29
C LYS A 143 21.27 10.09 -2.11
N GLN A 144 20.96 10.63 -3.29
CA GLN A 144 21.94 11.30 -4.17
C GLN A 144 21.68 12.80 -4.40
N GLY A 145 20.78 13.40 -3.62
CA GLY A 145 20.47 14.83 -3.67
C GLY A 145 21.01 15.59 -2.46
N THR A 146 22.33 15.60 -2.26
CA THR A 146 23.07 16.56 -1.43
C THR A 146 24.35 16.92 -2.14
#